data_AF-A7S8V1-F1
#
_entry.id   AF-A7S8V1-F1
#
_cell.length_a   1.000
_cell.length_b   1.000
_cell.length_c   1.000
_cell.angle_alpha   90.00
_cell.angle_beta   90.00
_cell.angle_gamma   90.00
#
_symmetry.space_group_name_H-M   'P 1'
#
loop_
_entity.id
_entity.type
_entity.pdbx_description
1 polymer ?
#
loop_
_entity_poly.entity_id
_entity_poly.type
_entity_poly.pdbx_seq_one_letter_code
_entity_poly.pdbx_strand_id
1 'polypeptide(L)'
;MAMLAYRTTSLEQGYSLAELLDQRAPDKVDYEHLRAKDGAIKERQKQSYDRRHGVLPLPPLQCGDEVWIPDRKQKGTVIGKTNEPRSYQLSTPKHNIRRNRRQLNMLPKPDPETPTESSPASTPEPAAKTTTPEVQAPVPVTTTRSGRVVKTPARLKD
;
A
#
# COMPACT_ATOMS: atom_id res chain seq x y z
N MET A 1 -17.47 21.01 -30.74
CA MET A 1 -18.63 20.12 -30.51
C MET A 1 -18.55 19.29 -29.20
N ALA A 2 -17.38 18.98 -28.64
CA ALA A 2 -17.26 18.11 -27.44
C ALA A 2 -17.98 18.62 -26.16
N MET A 3 -17.94 19.93 -25.89
CA MET A 3 -18.54 20.50 -24.68
C MET A 3 -20.08 20.40 -24.63
N LEU A 4 -20.74 20.44 -25.80
CA LEU A 4 -22.20 20.33 -25.88
C LEU A 4 -22.65 18.89 -25.56
N ALA A 5 -21.98 17.91 -26.16
CA ALA A 5 -22.27 16.49 -25.92
C ALA A 5 -22.13 16.11 -24.45
N TYR A 6 -21.05 16.53 -23.78
CA TYR A 6 -20.85 16.26 -22.35
C TYR A 6 -21.97 16.83 -21.47
N ARG A 7 -22.58 17.94 -21.88
CA ARG A 7 -23.67 18.59 -21.13
C ARG A 7 -25.02 17.90 -21.30
N THR A 8 -25.28 17.33 -22.47
CA THR A 8 -26.61 16.81 -22.84
C THR A 8 -26.71 15.29 -22.78
N THR A 9 -25.60 14.56 -22.66
CA THR A 9 -25.62 13.09 -22.50
C THR A 9 -25.97 12.70 -21.07
N SER A 10 -26.99 11.85 -20.89
CA SER A 10 -27.32 11.25 -19.61
C SER A 10 -26.20 10.32 -19.12
N LEU A 11 -25.80 10.46 -17.85
CA LEU A 11 -24.88 9.56 -17.17
C LEU A 11 -25.59 8.27 -16.74
N GLU A 12 -24.85 7.28 -16.23
CA GLU A 12 -25.42 6.03 -15.68
C GLU A 12 -26.46 6.29 -14.57
N GLN A 13 -26.35 7.44 -13.90
CA GLN A 13 -27.28 7.92 -12.87
C GLN A 13 -28.65 8.31 -13.45
N GLY A 14 -28.74 8.61 -14.75
CA GLY A 14 -29.98 8.94 -15.47
C GLY A 14 -30.12 10.41 -15.87
N TYR A 15 -29.32 11.30 -15.29
CA TYR A 15 -29.35 12.74 -15.56
C TYR A 15 -28.12 13.18 -16.36
N SER A 16 -28.30 14.19 -17.20
CA SER A 16 -27.23 14.89 -17.89
C SER A 16 -26.61 15.96 -17.01
N LEU A 17 -25.40 16.42 -17.36
CA LEU A 17 -24.73 17.45 -16.58
C LEU A 17 -25.50 18.78 -16.58
N ALA A 18 -26.14 19.14 -17.71
CA ALA A 18 -26.98 20.33 -17.78
C ALA A 18 -28.14 20.28 -16.78
N GLU A 19 -28.81 19.13 -16.67
CA GLU A 19 -29.92 18.96 -15.72
C GLU A 19 -29.47 19.03 -14.26
N LEU A 20 -28.25 18.59 -13.95
CA LEU A 20 -27.69 18.66 -12.60
C LEU A 20 -27.18 20.07 -12.22
N LEU A 21 -26.69 20.84 -13.19
CA LEU A 21 -26.16 22.19 -12.98
C LEU A 21 -27.22 23.29 -13.10
N ASP A 22 -28.31 23.05 -13.82
CA ASP A 22 -29.33 24.06 -14.06
C ASP A 22 -30.19 24.25 -12.81
N GLN A 23 -29.90 25.33 -12.08
CA GLN A 23 -30.65 25.75 -10.89
C GLN A 23 -32.10 26.16 -11.19
N ARG A 24 -32.50 26.20 -12.47
CA ARG A 24 -33.86 26.54 -12.93
C ARG A 24 -34.83 25.36 -12.95
N ALA A 25 -34.39 24.14 -12.64
CA ALA A 25 -35.25 22.96 -12.60
C ALA A 25 -35.12 22.11 -11.31
N PRO A 26 -35.16 22.72 -10.10
CA PRO A 26 -35.01 21.99 -8.84
C PRO A 26 -36.10 20.92 -8.65
N ASP A 27 -37.30 21.14 -9.18
CA ASP A 27 -38.44 20.22 -9.04
C ASP A 27 -38.36 18.98 -9.94
N LYS A 28 -37.40 18.91 -10.86
CA LYS A 28 -37.28 17.80 -11.84
C LYS A 28 -36.33 16.70 -11.38
N VAL A 29 -35.48 16.95 -10.39
CA VAL A 29 -34.42 16.03 -9.98
C VAL A 29 -34.73 15.48 -8.60
N ASP A 30 -34.96 14.17 -8.53
CA ASP A 30 -34.99 13.46 -7.25
C ASP A 30 -33.57 13.27 -6.73
N TYR A 31 -33.13 14.19 -5.88
CA TYR A 31 -31.78 14.20 -5.31
C TYR A 31 -31.50 13.02 -4.38
N GLU A 32 -32.52 12.46 -3.72
CA GLU A 32 -32.35 11.29 -2.85
C GLU A 32 -32.08 10.04 -3.70
N HIS A 33 -32.90 9.83 -4.74
CA HIS A 33 -32.66 8.74 -5.68
C HIS A 33 -31.32 8.87 -6.39
N LEU A 34 -30.99 10.09 -6.85
CA LEU A 34 -29.71 10.38 -7.49
C LEU A 34 -28.52 10.06 -6.56
N ARG A 35 -28.57 10.52 -5.31
CA ARG A 35 -27.51 10.28 -4.33
C ARG A 35 -27.33 8.79 -4.04
N ALA A 36 -28.43 8.05 -3.89
CA ALA A 36 -28.39 6.61 -3.65
C ALA A 36 -27.74 5.87 -4.83
N LYS A 37 -28.16 6.19 -6.06
CA LYS A 37 -27.67 5.54 -7.28
C LYS A 37 -26.21 5.90 -7.57
N ASP A 38 -25.82 7.17 -7.43
CA ASP A 38 -24.43 7.61 -7.57
C ASP A 38 -23.53 6.97 -6.51
N GLY A 39 -24.02 6.86 -5.26
CA GLY A 39 -23.33 6.13 -4.19
C GLY A 39 -23.04 4.68 -4.57
N ALA A 40 -24.04 3.96 -5.07
CA ALA A 40 -23.89 2.57 -5.51
C ALA A 40 -22.91 2.42 -6.68
N ILE A 41 -22.97 3.34 -7.66
CA ILE A 41 -22.03 3.35 -8.80
C ILE A 41 -20.60 3.57 -8.32
N LYS A 42 -20.36 4.58 -7.48
CA LYS A 42 -19.05 4.88 -6.90
C LYS A 42 -18.52 3.72 -6.07
N GLU A 43 -19.37 3.06 -5.30
CA GLU A 43 -18.98 1.89 -4.52
C GLU A 43 -18.57 0.72 -5.42
N ARG A 44 -19.36 0.41 -6.46
CA ARG A 44 -19.01 -0.64 -7.44
C ARG A 44 -17.70 -0.33 -8.16
N GLN A 45 -17.50 0.92 -8.56
CA GLN A 45 -16.25 1.38 -9.18
C GLN A 45 -15.07 1.21 -8.23
N LYS A 46 -15.23 1.62 -6.96
CA LYS A 46 -14.22 1.45 -5.91
C LYS A 46 -13.88 -0.02 -5.70
N GLN A 47 -14.86 -0.89 -5.51
CA GLN A 47 -14.62 -2.33 -5.31
C GLN A 47 -13.90 -2.97 -6.50
N SER A 48 -14.29 -2.59 -7.72
CA SER A 48 -13.65 -3.07 -8.94
C SER A 48 -12.19 -2.62 -9.05
N TYR A 49 -11.92 -1.36 -8.69
CA TYR A 49 -10.57 -0.81 -8.63
C TYR A 49 -9.74 -1.49 -7.55
N ASP A 50 -10.27 -1.59 -6.32
CA ASP A 50 -9.60 -2.19 -5.17
C ASP A 50 -9.24 -3.66 -5.45
N ARG A 51 -10.15 -4.42 -6.07
CA ARG A 51 -9.91 -5.80 -6.50
C ARG A 51 -8.84 -5.90 -7.58
N ARG A 52 -8.91 -5.06 -8.63
CA ARG A 52 -7.97 -5.11 -9.76
C ARG A 52 -6.55 -4.73 -9.34
N HIS A 53 -6.43 -3.78 -8.41
CA HIS A 53 -5.14 -3.24 -7.98
C HIS A 53 -4.67 -3.79 -6.63
N GLY A 54 -5.40 -4.72 -6.02
CA GLY A 54 -5.06 -5.29 -4.71
C GLY A 54 -4.89 -4.21 -3.65
N VAL A 55 -5.78 -3.22 -3.64
CA VAL A 55 -5.67 -2.06 -2.74
C VAL A 55 -5.88 -2.53 -1.30
N LEU A 56 -4.87 -2.34 -0.47
CA LEU A 56 -4.92 -2.62 0.97
C LEU A 56 -4.78 -1.32 1.76
N PRO A 57 -5.55 -1.13 2.85
CA PRO A 57 -5.35 -0.01 3.75
C PRO A 57 -3.98 -0.13 4.42
N LEU A 58 -3.25 0.98 4.49
CA LEU A 58 -1.95 1.01 5.17
C LEU A 58 -2.15 0.97 6.69
N PRO A 59 -1.31 0.23 7.44
CA PRO A 59 -1.38 0.19 8.90
C PRO A 59 -1.29 1.59 9.51
N PRO A 60 -2.12 1.96 10.49
CA PRO A 60 -2.03 3.25 11.15
C PRO A 60 -0.70 3.40 11.88
N LEU A 61 -0.20 4.64 11.99
CA LEU A 61 1.00 4.96 12.75
C LEU A 61 0.61 5.44 14.14
N GLN A 62 1.43 5.11 15.14
CA GLN A 62 1.27 5.60 16.50
C GLN A 62 2.23 6.76 16.77
N CYS A 63 1.92 7.55 17.79
CA CYS A 63 2.82 8.59 18.26
C CYS A 63 4.12 7.95 18.75
N GLY A 64 5.27 8.51 18.36
CA GLY A 64 6.60 7.98 18.68
C GLY A 64 7.17 7.01 17.64
N ASP A 65 6.39 6.54 16.66
CA ASP A 65 6.92 5.65 15.63
C ASP A 65 7.93 6.39 14.73
N GLU A 66 9.05 5.74 14.42
CA GLU A 66 10.04 6.26 13.48
C GLU A 66 9.63 5.91 12.04
N VAL A 67 9.52 6.94 11.20
CA VAL A 67 9.08 6.82 9.82
C VAL A 67 10.09 7.44 8.86
N TRP A 68 10.26 6.79 7.72
CA TRP A 68 11.07 7.26 6.61
C TRP A 68 10.19 8.11 5.69
N ILE A 69 10.67 9.30 5.37
CA ILE A 69 10.04 10.24 4.44
C ILE A 69 10.83 10.19 3.12
N PRO A 70 10.36 9.45 2.08
CA PRO A 70 11.12 9.23 0.86
C PRO A 70 11.46 10.52 0.10
N ASP A 71 10.51 11.46 0.06
CA ASP A 71 10.65 12.75 -0.61
C ASP A 71 11.84 13.57 -0.06
N ARG A 72 12.05 13.52 1.26
CA ARG A 72 13.14 14.23 1.94
C ARG A 72 14.35 13.37 2.23
N LYS A 73 14.28 12.07 1.92
CA LYS A 73 15.30 11.07 2.23
C LYS A 73 15.77 11.16 3.69
N GLN A 74 14.83 11.33 4.61
CA GLN A 74 15.11 11.56 6.02
C GLN A 74 14.15 10.78 6.91
N LYS A 75 14.63 10.43 8.11
CA LYS A 75 13.80 9.90 9.20
C LYS A 75 13.05 11.03 9.91
N GLY A 76 11.88 10.70 10.44
CA GLY A 76 11.11 11.56 11.32
C GLY A 76 10.31 10.73 12.32
N THR A 77 9.91 11.35 13.42
CA THR A 77 9.12 10.71 14.47
C THR A 77 7.68 11.18 14.37
N VAL A 78 6.73 10.27 14.45
CA VAL A 78 5.30 10.63 14.43
C VAL A 78 4.92 11.36 15.72
N ILE A 79 4.42 12.58 15.62
CA ILE A 79 3.85 13.32 16.75
C ILE A 79 2.42 12.88 16.99
N GLY A 80 1.66 12.68 15.91
CA GLY A 80 0.26 12.23 15.98
C GLY A 80 -0.50 12.40 14.66
N LYS A 81 -1.79 12.05 14.68
CA LYS A 81 -2.73 12.28 13.57
C LYS A 81 -3.18 13.74 13.56
N THR A 82 -3.40 14.29 12.37
CA THR A 82 -4.01 15.61 12.20
C THR A 82 -5.54 15.47 12.04
N ASN A 83 -6.26 16.59 12.05
CA ASN A 83 -7.71 16.61 11.80
C ASN A 83 -8.07 16.11 10.38
N GLU A 84 -7.20 16.32 9.40
CA GLU A 84 -7.46 15.81 8.05
C GLU A 84 -7.30 14.28 7.97
N PRO A 85 -8.10 13.62 7.12
CA PRO A 85 -8.00 12.17 6.98
C PRO A 85 -6.65 11.77 6.39
N ARG A 86 -6.05 10.71 6.95
CA ARG A 86 -4.81 10.07 6.47
C ARG A 86 -3.54 10.92 6.62
N SER A 87 -3.59 12.10 7.22
CA SER A 87 -2.40 12.93 7.49
C SER A 87 -1.85 12.71 8.90
N TYR A 88 -0.53 12.81 9.00
CA TYR A 88 0.23 12.73 10.25
C TYR A 88 1.14 13.95 10.36
N GLN A 89 1.28 14.43 11.59
CA GLN A 89 2.27 15.42 11.97
C GLN A 89 3.54 14.67 12.40
N LEU A 90 4.68 15.05 11.82
CA LEU A 90 5.98 14.43 12.06
C LEU A 90 6.94 15.47 12.62
N SER A 91 7.74 15.06 13.60
CA SER A 91 8.92 15.77 14.05
C SER A 91 10.10 15.37 13.17
N THR A 92 10.68 16.33 12.45
CA THR A 92 11.99 16.14 11.80
C THR A 92 13.01 17.05 12.46
N PRO A 93 14.32 16.76 12.38
CA PRO A 93 15.37 17.53 13.04
C PRO A 93 15.34 19.04 12.78
N LYS A 94 14.84 19.47 11.61
CA LYS A 94 14.76 20.89 11.25
C LYS A 94 13.46 21.54 11.71
N HIS A 95 12.33 20.86 11.54
CA HIS A 95 11.01 21.41 11.82
C HIS A 95 9.94 20.32 11.79
N ASN A 96 8.75 20.64 12.29
CA ASN A 96 7.60 19.75 12.16
C ASN A 96 7.04 19.81 10.73
N ILE A 97 6.62 18.66 10.19
CA ILE A 97 6.00 18.56 8.87
C ILE A 97 4.72 17.75 8.91
N ARG A 98 3.78 18.09 8.03
CA ARG A 98 2.58 17.29 7.78
C ARG A 98 2.78 16.41 6.55
N ARG A 99 2.49 15.11 6.66
CA ARG A 99 2.58 14.16 5.52
C ARG A 99 1.43 13.15 5.51
N ASN A 100 1.07 12.69 4.31
CA ASN A 100 0.06 11.64 4.17
C ASN A 100 0.66 10.27 4.52
N ARG A 101 -0.13 9.37 5.12
CA ARG A 101 0.28 8.01 5.46
C ARG A 101 0.94 7.25 4.31
N ARG A 102 0.45 7.44 3.07
CA ARG A 102 0.99 6.78 1.86
C ARG A 102 2.40 7.24 1.48
N GLN A 103 2.82 8.39 2.00
CA GLN A 103 4.14 8.96 1.77
C GLN A 103 5.15 8.59 2.87
N LEU A 104 4.76 7.74 3.81
CA LEU A 104 5.56 7.37 4.97
C LEU A 104 5.78 5.87 5.00
N ASN A 105 7.02 5.46 5.21
CA ASN A 105 7.36 4.05 5.43
C ASN A 105 7.73 3.87 6.91
N MET A 106 7.18 2.87 7.56
CA MET A 106 7.60 2.54 8.94
C MET A 106 9.02 2.00 8.89
N LEU A 107 9.90 2.49 9.76
CA LEU A 107 11.15 1.80 10.01
C LEU A 107 10.91 0.65 11.00
N PRO A 108 11.58 -0.48 10.83
CA PRO A 108 11.65 -1.48 11.88
C PRO A 108 12.30 -0.85 13.12
N LYS A 109 11.70 -1.09 14.29
CA LYS A 109 12.33 -0.71 15.55
C LYS A 109 13.60 -1.56 15.68
N PRO A 110 14.76 -0.97 16.03
CA PRO A 110 15.92 -1.79 16.39
C PRO A 110 15.50 -2.66 17.58
N ASP A 111 15.66 -3.98 17.43
CA ASP A 111 15.56 -4.88 18.56
C ASP A 111 16.60 -4.45 19.60
N PRO A 112 16.32 -4.53 20.91
CA PRO A 112 17.34 -4.26 21.91
C PRO A 112 18.48 -5.25 21.71
N GLU A 113 19.62 -4.75 21.23
CA GLU A 113 20.82 -5.53 20.97
C GLU A 113 21.25 -6.24 22.27
N THR A 114 21.21 -7.57 22.27
CA THR A 114 22.14 -8.37 23.08
C THR A 114 23.56 -7.97 22.69
N PRO A 115 24.45 -7.67 23.65
CA PRO A 115 25.81 -7.27 23.34
C PRO A 115 26.57 -8.45 22.76
N THR A 116 26.78 -8.48 21.44
CA THR A 116 27.74 -9.40 20.83
C THR A 116 29.12 -8.80 20.97
N GLU A 117 29.82 -9.30 21.98
CA GLU A 117 31.22 -9.07 22.28
C GLU A 117 32.10 -9.38 21.04
N SER A 118 33.08 -8.51 20.86
CA SER A 118 34.05 -8.49 19.76
C SER A 118 35.07 -9.64 19.78
N SER A 119 35.67 -9.88 18.61
CA SER A 119 37.05 -10.39 18.33
C SER A 119 37.18 -11.80 17.71
N PRO A 120 38.28 -12.15 16.99
CA PRO A 120 38.34 -12.04 15.53
C PRO A 120 38.73 -13.37 14.81
N ALA A 121 38.78 -13.27 13.48
CA ALA A 121 39.08 -14.29 12.47
C ALA A 121 40.20 -15.31 12.78
N SER A 122 39.98 -16.58 12.36
CA SER A 122 41.00 -17.48 11.79
C SER A 122 40.35 -18.70 11.10
N THR A 123 40.72 -18.91 9.84
CA THR A 123 40.55 -20.12 8.99
C THR A 123 42.00 -20.57 8.66
N PRO A 124 42.39 -21.83 8.33
CA PRO A 124 41.62 -22.98 7.80
C PRO A 124 41.84 -24.37 8.47
N GLU A 125 41.00 -25.32 7.99
CA GLU A 125 41.03 -26.80 7.92
C GLU A 125 42.41 -27.53 7.92
N PRO A 126 42.52 -28.86 8.22
CA PRO A 126 41.93 -29.93 7.36
C PRO A 126 41.50 -31.29 8.00
N ALA A 127 40.56 -31.95 7.29
CA ALA A 127 40.41 -33.40 7.02
C ALA A 127 40.19 -34.44 8.15
N ALA A 128 39.02 -35.11 8.15
CA ALA A 128 38.90 -36.58 7.95
C ALA A 128 37.44 -37.08 7.87
N LYS A 129 37.26 -38.03 6.95
CA LYS A 129 36.07 -38.79 6.50
C LYS A 129 35.24 -39.45 7.62
N THR A 130 33.94 -39.71 7.37
CA THR A 130 33.29 -41.06 7.37
C THR A 130 31.74 -41.01 7.51
N THR A 131 31.06 -41.50 6.46
CA THR A 131 29.80 -42.29 6.43
C THR A 131 28.39 -41.64 6.42
N THR A 132 27.72 -41.86 5.27
CA THR A 132 26.28 -41.79 4.94
C THR A 132 25.48 -42.94 5.61
N PRO A 133 24.19 -42.75 5.99
CA PRO A 133 23.08 -43.16 5.11
C PRO A 133 21.99 -42.07 5.02
N GLU A 134 21.62 -41.61 3.82
CA GLU A 134 20.35 -41.94 3.14
C GLU A 134 19.07 -41.69 3.98
N VAL A 135 18.56 -40.46 3.91
CA VAL A 135 17.13 -40.13 4.07
C VAL A 135 16.78 -39.02 3.07
N GLN A 136 15.75 -39.28 2.27
CA GLN A 136 15.32 -38.50 1.11
C GLN A 136 14.99 -37.03 1.46
N ALA A 137 15.65 -36.11 0.77
CA ALA A 137 15.41 -34.68 0.88
C ALA A 137 14.09 -34.26 0.21
N PRO A 138 13.25 -33.42 0.84
CA PRO A 138 12.16 -32.75 0.14
C PRO A 138 12.73 -31.62 -0.73
N VAL A 139 12.35 -31.57 -2.00
CA VAL A 139 12.76 -30.53 -2.95
C VAL A 139 12.34 -29.14 -2.43
N PRO A 140 13.23 -28.11 -2.46
CA PRO A 140 12.86 -26.77 -2.06
C PRO A 140 11.93 -26.15 -3.10
N VAL A 141 10.65 -26.04 -2.77
CA VAL A 141 9.67 -25.35 -3.61
C VAL A 141 9.83 -23.85 -3.40
N THR A 142 10.39 -23.15 -4.38
CA THR A 142 10.49 -21.68 -4.36
C THR A 142 9.09 -21.08 -4.40
N THR A 143 8.71 -20.34 -3.36
CA THR A 143 7.43 -19.64 -3.26
C THR A 143 7.61 -18.13 -3.36
N THR A 144 6.65 -17.44 -3.97
CA THR A 144 6.64 -15.97 -3.97
C THR A 144 6.23 -15.45 -2.59
N ARG A 145 6.46 -14.16 -2.30
CA ARG A 145 6.00 -13.49 -1.06
C ARG A 145 4.50 -13.63 -0.77
N SER A 146 3.71 -14.01 -1.76
CA SER A 146 2.26 -14.21 -1.68
C SER A 146 1.85 -15.70 -1.64
N GLY A 147 2.81 -16.62 -1.46
CA GLY A 147 2.56 -18.06 -1.34
C GLY A 147 2.37 -18.81 -2.67
N ARG A 148 2.62 -18.18 -3.83
CA ARG A 148 2.49 -18.88 -5.12
C ARG A 148 3.70 -19.76 -5.37
N VAL A 149 3.47 -21.03 -5.70
CA VAL A 149 4.51 -21.97 -6.13
C VAL A 149 5.08 -21.55 -7.49
N VAL A 150 6.39 -21.34 -7.56
CA VAL A 150 7.11 -21.01 -8.80
C VAL A 150 7.58 -22.30 -9.46
N LYS A 151 7.01 -22.64 -10.63
CA LYS A 151 7.49 -23.74 -11.47
C LYS A 151 8.59 -23.20 -12.38
N THR A 152 9.84 -23.59 -12.13
CA THR A 152 10.96 -23.19 -12.99
C THR A 152 10.89 -23.91 -14.35
N PRO A 153 11.12 -23.22 -15.48
CA PRO A 153 11.10 -23.83 -16.80
C PRO A 153 12.31 -24.76 -17.00
N ALA A 154 12.13 -25.83 -17.79
CA ALA A 154 13.12 -26.90 -17.97
C ALA A 154 14.47 -26.42 -18.56
N ARG A 155 14.49 -25.27 -19.26
CA ARG A 155 15.69 -24.69 -19.88
C ARG A 155 16.67 -24.04 -18.89
N LEU A 156 16.29 -23.91 -17.62
CA LEU A 156 17.09 -23.28 -16.55
C LEU A 156 17.63 -24.32 -15.55
N LYS A 157 17.62 -25.60 -15.91
CA LYS A 157 18.28 -26.66 -15.16
C LYS A 157 19.60 -26.92 -15.87
N ASP A 158 20.71 -26.46 -15.30
CA ASP A 158 22.06 -26.77 -15.78
C ASP A 158 22.34 -28.28 -15.67
#